data_AF-A0A965C9E8-F1
#
_entry.id   AF-A0A965C9E8-F1
#
_cell.length_a   1.000
_cell.length_b   1.000
_cell.length_c   1.000
_cell.angle_alpha   90.00
_cell.angle_beta   90.00
_cell.angle_gamma   90.00
#
_symmetry.space_group_name_H-M   'P 1'
#
loop_
_entity.id
_entity.type
_entity.pdbx_description
1 polymer ?
#
loop_
_entity_poly.entity_id
_entity_poly.type
_entity_poly.pdbx_seq_one_letter_code
_entity_poly.pdbx_strand_id
1 'polypeptide(L)'
;MSDFIAKQVDAKAKAWHEAKELIDSVEARGGVWSGEDEAKYASLTADINKRNELIELEQREAKTSEAIAKAAVNFKDASVSDNESDILRKMAMGEMRGHEFRAITGSSTGAPVPTSFYNEIVKVARLVNPLLEYATVINTASGENLQIPSQSAFSTAAIVGQGSSIGTSEPTFNAFTTLNAYKFSALSQLSRELVLDAGVDIVGFLAEQFGNAFGFAIGDKLVNGTGT
;
A
#
# COMPACT_ATOMS: atom_id res chain seq x y z
N MET A 1 -7.90 11.56 -33.87
CA MET A 1 -9.35 11.33 -34.06
C MET A 1 -9.48 10.54 -35.35
N SER A 2 -10.09 9.35 -35.33
CA SER A 2 -10.16 8.51 -36.54
C SER A 2 -10.99 9.24 -37.62
N ASP A 3 -10.57 9.14 -38.89
CA ASP A 3 -11.29 9.72 -40.04
C ASP A 3 -12.73 9.19 -40.15
N PHE A 4 -12.99 8.03 -39.54
CA PHE A 4 -14.31 7.41 -39.45
C PHE A 4 -15.22 8.15 -38.45
N ILE A 5 -14.74 8.50 -37.26
CA ILE A 5 -15.52 9.29 -36.28
C ILE A 5 -15.90 10.66 -36.87
N ALA A 6 -14.98 11.33 -37.57
CA ALA A 6 -15.26 12.63 -38.20
C ALA A 6 -16.40 12.52 -39.23
N LYS A 7 -16.36 11.51 -40.12
CA LYS A 7 -17.42 11.24 -41.10
C LYS A 7 -18.77 10.94 -40.44
N GLN A 8 -18.78 10.21 -39.32
CA GLN A 8 -20.02 9.89 -38.61
C GLN A 8 -20.61 11.11 -37.88
N VAL A 9 -19.76 11.98 -37.33
CA VAL A 9 -20.19 13.24 -36.72
C VAL A 9 -20.78 14.19 -37.77
N ASP A 10 -20.13 14.34 -38.92
CA ASP A 10 -20.62 15.19 -40.01
C ASP A 10 -21.97 14.71 -40.55
N ALA A 11 -22.13 13.40 -40.72
CA ALA A 11 -23.35 12.84 -41.25
C ALA A 11 -24.49 12.78 -40.21
N LYS A 12 -24.17 12.71 -38.90
CA LYS A 12 -25.13 12.98 -37.82
C LYS A 12 -25.58 14.45 -37.84
N ALA A 13 -24.66 15.40 -38.01
CA ALA A 13 -24.99 16.82 -38.08
C ALA A 13 -25.96 17.11 -39.23
N LYS A 14 -25.75 16.50 -40.40
CA LYS A 14 -26.68 16.57 -41.55
C LYS A 14 -28.08 16.05 -41.20
N ALA A 15 -28.18 14.84 -40.64
CA ALA A 15 -29.47 14.27 -40.23
C ALA A 15 -30.19 15.11 -39.16
N TRP A 16 -29.43 15.75 -38.26
CA TRP A 16 -29.99 16.66 -37.26
C TRP A 16 -30.51 17.97 -37.88
N HIS A 17 -29.81 18.53 -38.87
CA HIS A 17 -30.27 19.70 -39.62
C HIS A 17 -31.53 19.39 -40.42
N GLU A 18 -31.59 18.25 -41.10
CA GLU A 18 -32.79 17.80 -41.84
C GLU A 18 -33.98 17.55 -40.90
N ALA A 19 -33.76 16.95 -39.73
CA ALA A 19 -34.81 16.80 -38.71
C ALA A 19 -35.31 18.15 -38.19
N LYS A 20 -34.41 19.14 -38.05
CA LYS A 20 -34.77 20.48 -37.62
C LYS A 20 -35.58 21.22 -38.69
N GLU A 21 -35.17 21.16 -39.95
CA GLU A 21 -35.93 21.75 -41.07
C GLU A 21 -37.32 21.12 -41.21
N LEU A 22 -37.44 19.81 -40.95
CA LEU A 22 -38.73 19.13 -40.92
C LEU A 22 -39.62 19.68 -39.80
N ILE A 23 -39.09 19.86 -38.58
CA ILE A 23 -39.81 20.48 -37.46
C ILE A 23 -40.24 21.91 -37.80
N ASP A 24 -39.32 22.73 -38.34
CA ASP A 24 -39.60 24.11 -38.72
C ASP A 24 -40.70 24.17 -39.82
N SER A 25 -40.72 23.20 -40.74
CA SER A 25 -41.77 23.08 -41.78
C SER A 25 -43.14 22.64 -41.25
N VAL A 26 -43.17 21.89 -40.15
CA VAL A 26 -44.40 21.47 -39.46
C VAL A 26 -44.94 22.61 -38.61
N GLU A 27 -44.05 23.38 -37.96
CA GLU A 27 -44.41 24.58 -37.21
C GLU A 27 -44.98 25.68 -38.13
N ALA A 28 -44.36 25.90 -39.29
CA ALA A 28 -44.86 26.83 -40.31
C ALA A 28 -46.25 26.45 -40.88
N ARG A 29 -46.63 25.17 -40.83
CA ARG A 29 -47.95 24.66 -41.23
C ARG A 29 -48.99 24.67 -40.10
N GLY A 30 -48.68 25.31 -38.97
CA GLY A 30 -49.59 25.43 -37.83
C GLY A 30 -49.58 24.23 -36.87
N GLY A 31 -48.49 23.44 -36.86
CA GLY A 31 -48.27 22.38 -35.88
C GLY A 31 -49.05 21.08 -36.11
N VAL A 32 -49.68 20.92 -37.29
CA VAL A 32 -50.35 19.67 -37.67
C VAL A 32 -49.34 18.72 -38.29
N TRP A 33 -48.96 17.70 -37.54
CA TRP A 33 -48.12 16.61 -38.02
C TRP A 33 -48.91 15.74 -39.00
N SER A 34 -48.41 15.59 -40.23
CA SER A 34 -48.95 14.58 -41.14
C SER A 34 -48.30 13.21 -40.84
N GLY A 35 -49.02 12.11 -41.11
CA GLY A 35 -48.46 10.77 -40.91
C GLY A 35 -47.19 10.48 -41.75
N GLU A 36 -46.98 11.23 -42.84
CA GLU A 36 -45.75 11.19 -43.64
C GLU A 36 -44.59 11.94 -42.97
N ASP A 37 -44.87 13.04 -42.27
CA ASP A 37 -43.88 13.82 -41.52
C ASP A 37 -43.44 13.07 -40.26
N GLU A 38 -44.35 12.37 -39.57
CA GLU A 38 -44.01 11.49 -38.44
C GLU A 38 -43.10 10.33 -38.88
N ALA A 39 -43.39 9.72 -40.04
CA ALA A 39 -42.56 8.64 -40.60
C ALA A 39 -41.15 9.14 -40.98
N LYS A 40 -41.04 10.34 -41.57
CA LYS A 40 -39.75 10.97 -41.88
C LYS A 40 -38.98 11.29 -40.60
N TYR A 41 -39.61 11.92 -39.62
CA TYR A 41 -38.98 12.24 -38.33
C TYR A 41 -38.52 10.99 -37.56
N ALA A 42 -39.32 9.92 -37.57
CA ALA A 42 -38.95 8.64 -36.98
C ALA A 42 -37.72 8.01 -37.66
N SER A 43 -37.64 8.08 -39.00
CA SER A 43 -36.48 7.59 -39.74
C SER A 43 -35.19 8.39 -39.45
N LEU A 44 -35.30 9.71 -39.41
CA LEU A 44 -34.19 10.62 -39.08
C LEU A 44 -33.70 10.41 -37.64
N THR A 45 -34.62 10.24 -36.70
CA THR A 45 -34.27 9.94 -35.29
C THR A 45 -33.60 8.58 -35.14
N ALA A 46 -34.09 7.56 -35.87
CA ALA A 46 -33.46 6.23 -35.87
C ALA A 46 -32.02 6.27 -36.43
N ASP A 47 -31.78 7.07 -37.47
CA ASP A 47 -30.44 7.24 -38.05
C ASP A 47 -29.50 8.03 -37.14
N ILE A 48 -30.00 9.02 -36.40
CA ILE A 48 -29.22 9.74 -35.37
C ILE A 48 -28.83 8.79 -34.24
N ASN A 49 -29.74 7.93 -33.78
CA ASN A 49 -29.49 6.96 -32.71
C ASN A 49 -28.43 5.93 -33.11
N LYS A 50 -28.55 5.33 -34.31
CA LYS A 50 -27.54 4.39 -34.83
C LYS A 50 -26.15 5.00 -34.91
N ARG A 51 -26.05 6.26 -35.34
CA ARG A 51 -24.76 6.97 -35.45
C ARG A 51 -24.17 7.30 -34.08
N ASN A 52 -25.01 7.64 -33.09
CA ASN A 52 -24.57 7.83 -31.70
C ASN A 52 -23.97 6.54 -31.13
N GLU A 53 -24.63 5.40 -31.33
CA GLU A 53 -24.15 4.10 -30.87
C GLU A 53 -22.78 3.74 -31.48
N LEU A 54 -22.60 3.97 -32.78
CA LEU A 54 -21.32 3.73 -33.47
C LEU A 54 -20.20 4.63 -32.95
N ILE A 55 -20.47 5.92 -32.75
CA ILE A 55 -19.49 6.86 -32.19
C ILE A 55 -19.11 6.47 -30.76
N GLU A 56 -20.09 6.06 -29.94
CA GLU A 56 -19.82 5.66 -28.56
C GLU A 56 -19.00 4.37 -28.49
N LEU A 57 -19.31 3.37 -29.33
CA LEU A 57 -18.56 2.11 -29.40
C LEU A 57 -17.09 2.37 -29.76
N GLU A 58 -16.83 3.16 -30.80
CA GLU A 58 -15.47 3.43 -31.24
C GLU A 58 -14.71 4.35 -30.28
N GLN A 59 -15.40 5.28 -29.60
CA GLN A 59 -14.79 6.05 -28.51
C GLN A 59 -14.44 5.18 -27.31
N ARG A 60 -15.26 4.16 -26.99
CA ARG A 60 -14.94 3.18 -25.95
C ARG A 60 -13.74 2.32 -26.36
N GLU A 61 -13.68 1.87 -27.61
CA GLU A 61 -12.52 1.12 -28.13
C GLU A 61 -11.25 1.97 -28.13
N ALA A 62 -11.33 3.24 -28.57
CA ALA A 62 -10.20 4.17 -28.52
C ALA A 62 -9.73 4.41 -27.07
N LYS A 63 -10.65 4.69 -26.13
CA LYS A 63 -10.31 4.84 -24.71
C LYS A 63 -9.72 3.57 -24.10
N THR A 64 -10.22 2.40 -24.51
CA THR A 64 -9.71 1.11 -24.07
C THR A 64 -8.31 0.86 -24.63
N SER A 65 -8.07 1.18 -25.90
CA SER A 65 -6.74 1.08 -26.54
C SER A 65 -5.73 2.05 -25.94
N GLU A 66 -6.15 3.27 -25.59
CA GLU A 66 -5.31 4.25 -24.89
C GLU A 66 -5.01 3.82 -23.45
N ALA A 67 -5.98 3.21 -22.75
CA ALA A 67 -5.76 2.65 -21.42
C ALA A 67 -4.78 1.47 -21.47
N ILE A 68 -4.90 0.60 -22.47
CA ILE A 68 -3.98 -0.51 -22.72
C ILE A 68 -2.59 0.03 -23.11
N ALA A 69 -2.50 1.06 -23.95
CA ALA A 69 -1.24 1.69 -24.33
C ALA A 69 -0.56 2.36 -23.12
N LYS A 70 -1.30 3.09 -22.28
CA LYS A 70 -0.75 3.66 -21.03
C LYS A 70 -0.29 2.56 -20.06
N ALA A 71 -1.02 1.45 -19.96
CA ALA A 71 -0.60 0.30 -19.18
C ALA A 71 0.65 -0.39 -19.77
N ALA A 72 0.79 -0.44 -21.10
CA ALA A 72 1.96 -1.01 -21.79
C ALA A 72 3.20 -0.10 -21.71
N VAL A 73 3.04 1.22 -21.72
CA VAL A 73 4.15 2.19 -21.56
C VAL A 73 4.77 2.11 -20.16
N ASN A 74 3.98 1.74 -19.14
CA ASN A 74 4.48 1.52 -17.78
C ASN A 74 5.43 0.30 -17.64
N PHE A 75 5.60 -0.54 -18.67
CA PHE A 75 6.60 -1.61 -18.65
C PHE A 75 7.98 -1.19 -19.20
N LYS A 76 8.06 -0.06 -19.93
CA LYS A 76 9.32 0.37 -20.55
C LYS A 76 10.22 1.17 -19.60
N ASP A 77 9.62 1.85 -18.64
CA ASP A 77 10.30 2.57 -17.54
C ASP A 77 10.26 1.81 -16.21
N ALA A 78 9.96 0.50 -16.25
CA ALA A 78 10.29 -0.38 -15.14
C ALA A 78 11.82 -0.51 -15.08
N SER A 79 12.49 0.51 -14.54
CA SER A 79 13.79 0.31 -13.92
C SER A 79 13.58 -0.85 -12.96
N VAL A 80 14.30 -1.95 -13.17
CA VAL A 80 14.44 -2.99 -12.16
C VAL A 80 14.72 -2.23 -10.87
N SER A 81 13.77 -2.20 -9.94
CA SER A 81 14.03 -1.70 -8.59
C SER A 81 15.30 -2.41 -8.17
N ASP A 82 16.38 -1.66 -7.95
CA ASP A 82 17.65 -2.26 -7.53
C ASP A 82 17.31 -3.26 -6.41
N ASN A 83 17.58 -4.55 -6.64
CA ASN A 83 17.36 -5.52 -5.58
C ASN A 83 18.30 -5.17 -4.43
N GLU A 84 17.99 -5.56 -3.20
CA GLU A 84 18.83 -5.21 -2.06
C GLU A 84 20.26 -5.76 -2.19
N SER A 85 20.42 -6.86 -2.93
CA SER A 85 21.73 -7.37 -3.35
C SER A 85 22.50 -6.35 -4.21
N ASP A 86 21.83 -5.63 -5.09
CA ASP A 86 22.43 -4.62 -5.96
C ASP A 86 22.78 -3.37 -5.14
N ILE A 87 21.95 -3.00 -4.16
CA ILE A 87 22.27 -1.93 -3.20
C ILE A 87 23.50 -2.28 -2.36
N LEU A 88 23.60 -3.52 -1.87
CA LEU A 88 24.79 -4.03 -1.15
C LEU A 88 26.03 -4.04 -2.05
N ARG A 89 25.90 -4.47 -3.31
CA ARG A 89 27.01 -4.44 -4.28
C ARG A 89 27.47 -3.01 -4.56
N LYS A 90 26.56 -2.07 -4.78
CA LYS A 90 26.87 -0.65 -4.99
C LYS A 90 27.54 -0.02 -3.75
N MET A 91 27.12 -0.39 -2.54
CA MET A 91 27.81 -0.01 -1.31
C MET A 91 29.21 -0.61 -1.22
N ALA A 92 29.39 -1.89 -1.55
CA ALA A 92 30.69 -2.55 -1.53
C ALA A 92 31.65 -1.98 -2.58
N MET A 93 31.15 -1.59 -3.76
CA MET A 93 31.94 -0.93 -4.80
C MET A 93 32.36 0.49 -4.40
N GLY A 94 31.64 1.12 -3.48
CA GLY A 94 31.88 2.50 -3.02
C GLY A 94 31.08 3.55 -3.79
N GLU A 95 30.12 3.12 -4.61
CA GLU A 95 29.16 4.00 -5.30
C GLU A 95 28.14 4.60 -4.33
N MET A 96 27.87 3.90 -3.22
CA MET A 96 27.07 4.39 -2.10
C MET A 96 27.86 4.33 -0.78
N ARG A 97 27.80 5.42 -0.01
CA ARG A 97 28.45 5.51 1.32
C ARG A 97 27.65 4.85 2.45
N GLY A 98 26.37 4.60 2.23
CA GLY A 98 25.49 3.98 3.20
C GLY A 98 24.05 3.96 2.68
N HIS A 99 23.28 3.00 3.17
CA HIS A 99 21.87 2.84 2.85
C HIS A 99 21.13 2.42 4.12
N GLU A 100 19.96 3.02 4.35
CA GLU A 100 19.08 2.66 5.47
C GLU A 100 17.99 1.71 4.97
N PHE A 101 18.07 0.44 5.33
CA PHE A 101 17.02 -0.52 5.05
C PHE A 101 15.87 -0.29 6.04
N ARG A 102 14.81 0.39 5.60
CA ARG A 102 13.62 0.62 6.41
C ARG A 102 12.62 -0.51 6.27
N ALA A 103 11.87 -0.77 7.33
CA ALA A 103 10.69 -1.61 7.26
C ALA A 103 9.67 -0.95 6.31
N ILE A 104 9.31 -1.63 5.23
CA ILE A 104 8.18 -1.23 4.41
C ILE A 104 6.92 -1.62 5.19
N THR A 105 6.21 -0.65 5.75
CA THR A 105 4.87 -0.88 6.31
C THR A 105 3.96 -1.25 5.16
N GLY A 106 3.57 -2.53 5.08
CA GLY A 106 2.80 -3.07 3.98
C GLY A 106 1.43 -2.40 3.85
N SER A 107 1.30 -1.47 2.89
CA SER A 107 0.00 -1.03 2.37
C SER A 107 -0.44 -1.81 1.12
N SER A 108 0.29 -2.85 0.73
CA SER A 108 0.05 -3.63 -0.48
C SER A 108 -0.49 -5.02 -0.13
N THR A 109 -1.82 -5.16 -0.08
CA THR A 109 -2.51 -6.45 -0.07
C THR A 109 -2.31 -7.14 -1.43
N GLY A 110 -1.49 -8.20 -1.48
CA GLY A 110 -1.65 -9.27 -2.48
C GLY A 110 -0.54 -9.50 -3.52
N ALA A 111 0.62 -8.84 -3.43
CA ALA A 111 1.82 -9.25 -4.18
C ALA A 111 2.83 -9.89 -3.19
N PRO A 112 3.65 -10.88 -3.61
CA PRO A 112 4.79 -11.30 -2.81
C PRO A 112 5.73 -10.10 -2.69
N VAL A 113 5.56 -9.33 -1.61
CA VAL A 113 6.44 -8.22 -1.26
C VAL A 113 7.83 -8.85 -1.08
N PRO A 114 8.85 -8.43 -1.85
CA PRO A 114 10.22 -8.85 -1.57
C PRO A 114 10.49 -8.58 -0.10
N THR A 115 10.81 -9.62 0.68
CA THR A 115 11.13 -9.43 2.08
C THR A 115 12.39 -8.60 2.12
N SER A 116 12.27 -7.34 2.54
CA SER A 116 13.45 -6.51 2.71
C SER A 116 14.44 -7.19 3.66
N PHE A 117 15.73 -6.94 3.49
CA PHE A 117 16.82 -7.46 4.29
C PHE A 117 16.55 -7.26 5.79
N TYR A 118 15.94 -6.12 6.12
CA TYR A 118 15.43 -5.85 7.46
C TYR A 118 14.39 -6.87 7.93
N ASN A 119 13.38 -7.16 7.11
CA ASN A 119 12.33 -8.12 7.44
C ASN A 119 12.89 -9.54 7.58
N GLU A 120 13.90 -9.91 6.79
CA GLU A 120 14.57 -11.21 6.89
C GLU A 120 15.36 -11.34 8.20
N ILE A 121 16.13 -10.31 8.58
CA ILE A 121 16.80 -10.24 9.89
C ILE A 121 15.80 -10.37 11.04
N VAL A 122 14.70 -9.60 10.99
CA VAL A 122 13.68 -9.63 12.05
C VAL A 122 13.02 -11.01 12.12
N LYS A 123 12.76 -11.65 10.98
CA LYS A 123 12.19 -13.00 10.93
C LYS A 123 13.12 -14.01 11.60
N VAL A 124 14.41 -14.01 11.26
CA VAL A 124 15.40 -14.89 11.89
C VAL A 124 15.54 -14.59 13.38
N ALA A 125 15.63 -13.31 13.76
CA ALA A 125 15.76 -12.91 15.16
C ALA A 125 14.57 -13.36 16.03
N ARG A 126 13.34 -13.29 15.48
CA ARG A 126 12.15 -13.80 16.17
C ARG A 126 12.14 -15.32 16.29
N LEU A 127 12.58 -16.03 15.25
CA LEU A 127 12.68 -17.49 15.29
C LEU A 127 13.70 -17.97 16.34
N VAL A 128 14.78 -17.22 16.53
CA VAL A 128 15.83 -17.52 17.50
C VAL A 128 15.42 -17.13 18.93
N ASN A 129 14.64 -16.07 19.09
CA ASN A 129 14.18 -15.57 20.38
C ASN A 129 12.65 -15.71 20.54
N PRO A 130 12.16 -16.88 20.98
CA PRO A 130 10.73 -17.11 21.17
C PRO A 130 10.12 -16.26 22.28
N LEU A 131 10.93 -15.64 23.15
CA LEU A 131 10.42 -14.73 24.19
C LEU A 131 9.71 -13.52 23.59
N LEU A 132 10.07 -13.13 22.37
CA LEU A 132 9.39 -12.04 21.64
C LEU A 132 7.95 -12.38 21.24
N GLU A 133 7.56 -13.66 21.24
CA GLU A 133 6.18 -14.08 21.00
C GLU A 133 5.32 -14.00 22.28
N TYR A 134 5.94 -14.21 23.44
CA TYR A 134 5.25 -14.18 24.73
C TYR A 134 5.23 -12.79 25.37
N ALA A 135 6.18 -11.93 25.01
CA ALA A 135 6.30 -10.58 25.54
C ALA A 135 5.43 -9.56 24.78
N THR A 136 4.91 -8.56 25.50
CA THR A 136 4.25 -7.41 24.86
C THR A 136 5.29 -6.50 24.22
N VAL A 137 5.30 -6.46 22.88
CA VAL A 137 6.22 -5.59 22.11
C VAL A 137 5.60 -4.21 21.91
N ILE A 138 6.23 -3.18 22.46
CA ILE A 138 5.84 -1.77 22.27
C ILE A 138 6.83 -1.13 21.29
N ASN A 139 6.34 -0.72 20.12
CA ASN A 139 7.17 -0.03 19.12
C ASN A 139 7.24 1.46 19.47
N THR A 140 8.44 1.97 19.75
CA THR A 140 8.68 3.40 20.00
C THR A 140 9.32 4.06 18.78
N ALA A 141 9.01 5.33 18.56
CA ALA A 141 9.63 6.13 17.49
C ALA A 141 11.02 6.69 17.89
N SER A 142 11.31 6.76 19.19
CA SER A 142 12.54 7.31 19.75
C SER A 142 13.06 6.46 20.91
N GLY A 143 14.33 6.69 21.28
CA GLY A 143 15.00 6.03 22.40
C GLY A 143 14.74 6.70 23.76
N GLU A 144 13.57 7.32 23.93
CA GLU A 144 13.21 7.93 25.21
C GLU A 144 12.89 6.85 26.26
N ASN A 145 13.19 7.15 27.51
CA ASN A 145 12.86 6.26 28.62
C ASN A 145 11.34 6.21 28.80
N LEU A 146 10.77 5.00 28.77
CA LEU A 146 9.34 4.79 29.00
C LEU A 146 9.07 4.59 30.49
N GLN A 147 8.25 5.45 31.07
CA GLN A 147 7.78 5.30 32.45
C GLN A 147 6.43 4.59 32.45
N ILE A 148 6.42 3.33 32.88
CA ILE A 148 5.18 2.54 32.97
C ILE A 148 4.68 2.57 34.43
N PRO A 149 3.47 3.09 34.68
CA PRO A 149 2.84 2.97 35.99
C PRO A 149 2.47 1.51 36.25
N SER A 150 2.75 1.02 37.45
CA SER A 150 2.32 -0.31 37.89
C SER A 150 1.49 -0.20 39.17
N GLN A 151 0.60 -1.16 39.38
CA GLN A 151 -0.28 -1.21 40.54
C GLN A 151 0.13 -2.36 41.46
N SER A 152 0.17 -2.11 42.77
CA SER A 152 0.59 -3.08 43.78
C SER A 152 -0.58 -3.90 44.33
N ALA A 153 -1.72 -3.24 44.57
CA ALA A 153 -2.93 -3.89 45.07
C ALA A 153 -4.19 -3.35 44.42
N PHE A 154 -5.12 -4.26 44.13
CA PHE A 154 -6.48 -3.93 43.69
C PHE A 154 -7.33 -3.47 44.87
N SER A 155 -8.35 -2.67 44.59
CA SER A 155 -9.40 -2.35 45.54
C SER A 155 -10.22 -3.60 45.87
N THR A 156 -10.64 -3.73 47.12
CA THR A 156 -11.41 -4.88 47.61
C THR A 156 -12.90 -4.55 47.70
N ALA A 157 -13.75 -5.43 47.18
CA ALA A 157 -15.20 -5.35 47.35
C ALA A 157 -15.64 -6.17 48.57
N ALA A 158 -16.56 -5.64 49.37
CA ALA A 158 -17.14 -6.33 50.54
C ALA A 158 -18.67 -6.30 50.49
N ILE A 159 -19.30 -7.36 50.99
CA ILE A 159 -20.76 -7.40 51.18
C ILE A 159 -21.08 -6.65 52.48
N VAL A 160 -21.93 -5.64 52.38
CA VAL A 160 -22.32 -4.76 53.48
C VAL A 160 -23.82 -4.87 53.74
N GLY A 161 -24.20 -5.01 55.01
CA GLY A 161 -25.59 -5.13 55.43
C GLY A 161 -26.38 -3.81 55.29
N GLN A 162 -27.70 -3.92 55.23
CA GLN A 162 -28.60 -2.77 55.06
C GLN A 162 -28.42 -1.77 56.22
N GLY A 163 -28.17 -0.49 55.88
CA GLY A 163 -27.94 0.58 56.85
C GLY A 163 -26.51 0.68 57.40
N SER A 164 -25.57 -0.16 56.94
CA SER A 164 -24.15 -0.07 57.32
C SER A 164 -23.35 0.80 56.35
N SER A 165 -22.29 1.46 56.86
CA SER A 165 -21.38 2.26 56.03
C SER A 165 -20.49 1.37 55.17
N ILE A 166 -20.32 1.76 53.91
CA ILE A 166 -19.37 1.14 52.99
C ILE A 166 -18.00 1.76 53.24
N GLY A 167 -17.01 0.94 53.59
CA GLY A 167 -15.62 1.40 53.71
C GLY A 167 -15.04 1.72 52.34
N THR A 168 -14.23 2.79 52.23
CA THR A 168 -13.49 3.09 51.01
C THR A 168 -12.29 2.15 50.89
N SER A 169 -12.08 1.60 49.70
CA SER A 169 -10.91 0.79 49.36
C SER A 169 -10.27 1.39 48.12
N GLU A 170 -9.11 2.01 48.29
CA GLU A 170 -8.37 2.64 47.20
C GLU A 170 -7.27 1.71 46.69
N PRO A 171 -7.04 1.62 45.37
CA PRO A 171 -5.93 0.89 44.82
C PRO A 171 -4.60 1.57 45.20
N THR A 172 -3.55 0.76 45.42
CA THR A 172 -2.21 1.27 45.68
C THR A 172 -1.35 1.18 44.43
N PHE A 173 -0.74 2.31 44.03
CA PHE A 173 0.17 2.39 42.90
C PHE A 173 1.62 2.24 43.36
N ASN A 174 2.42 1.53 42.57
CA ASN A 174 3.87 1.46 42.74
C ASN A 174 4.55 2.68 42.09
N ALA A 175 5.85 2.85 42.38
CA ALA A 175 6.68 3.79 41.64
C ALA A 175 6.71 3.43 40.14
N PHE A 176 6.85 4.45 39.28
CA PHE A 176 6.99 4.25 37.84
C PHE A 176 8.18 3.34 37.54
N THR A 177 7.92 2.24 36.84
CA THR A 177 8.99 1.38 36.33
C THR A 177 9.54 2.04 35.06
N THR A 178 10.83 2.35 35.07
CA THR A 178 11.50 2.99 33.93
C THR A 178 12.07 1.90 33.03
N LEU A 179 11.61 1.84 31.79
CA LEU A 179 12.21 1.04 30.73
C LEU A 179 13.18 1.93 29.96
N ASN A 180 14.47 1.59 30.02
CA ASN A 180 15.52 2.28 29.28
C ASN A 180 15.60 1.76 27.84
N ALA A 181 16.03 2.61 26.91
CA ALA A 181 16.34 2.22 25.54
C ALA A 181 17.81 1.86 25.39
N TYR A 182 18.10 0.67 24.85
CA TYR A 182 19.46 0.20 24.56
C TYR A 182 19.62 -0.07 23.07
N LYS A 183 20.76 0.33 22.50
CA LYS A 183 21.09 0.08 21.09
C LYS A 183 21.92 -1.20 20.97
N PHE A 184 21.42 -2.18 20.23
CA PHE A 184 22.19 -3.33 19.80
C PHE A 184 22.85 -3.04 18.45
N SER A 185 24.15 -3.32 18.31
CA SER A 185 24.90 -3.12 17.07
C SER A 185 25.80 -4.32 16.78
N ALA A 186 25.86 -4.73 15.51
CA ALA A 186 26.76 -5.76 15.03
C ALA A 186 27.45 -5.30 13.75
N LEU A 187 28.69 -5.75 13.51
CA LEU A 187 29.49 -5.43 12.33
C LEU A 187 30.01 -6.73 11.73
N SER A 188 29.81 -6.91 10.42
CA SER A 188 30.39 -8.01 9.65
C SER A 188 31.33 -7.46 8.58
N GLN A 189 32.50 -8.08 8.42
CA GLN A 189 33.47 -7.73 7.40
C GLN A 189 33.39 -8.73 6.26
N LEU A 190 33.21 -8.22 5.04
CA LEU A 190 33.15 -9.04 3.83
C LEU A 190 34.20 -8.58 2.83
N SER A 191 34.77 -9.53 2.10
CA SER A 191 35.68 -9.23 0.99
C SER A 191 34.89 -8.72 -0.23
N ARG A 192 35.45 -7.76 -0.96
CA ARG A 192 34.87 -7.25 -2.21
C ARG A 192 34.69 -8.36 -3.25
N GLU A 193 35.66 -9.26 -3.37
CA GLU A 193 35.60 -10.40 -4.29
C GLU A 193 34.41 -11.32 -3.99
N LEU A 194 34.13 -11.54 -2.71
CA LEU A 194 33.00 -12.33 -2.26
C LEU A 194 31.67 -11.64 -2.60
N VAL A 195 31.59 -10.31 -2.47
CA VAL A 195 30.39 -9.52 -2.79
C VAL A 195 30.08 -9.48 -4.29
N LEU A 196 31.11 -9.61 -5.12
CA LEU A 196 30.96 -9.60 -6.58
C LEU A 196 30.64 -10.98 -7.15
N ASP A 197 30.94 -12.06 -6.42
CA ASP A 197 30.63 -13.42 -6.86
C ASP A 197 29.11 -13.63 -6.92
N ALA A 198 28.62 -13.99 -8.11
CA ALA A 198 27.20 -14.26 -8.35
C ALA A 198 26.72 -15.61 -7.78
N GLY A 199 27.65 -16.48 -7.37
CA GLY A 199 27.32 -17.79 -6.79
C GLY A 199 26.93 -17.77 -5.31
N VAL A 200 27.09 -16.64 -4.61
CA VAL A 200 26.89 -16.56 -3.16
C VAL A 200 25.69 -15.67 -2.81
N ASP A 201 24.75 -16.21 -2.05
CA ASP A 201 23.66 -15.43 -1.46
C ASP A 201 24.13 -14.75 -0.16
N ILE A 202 24.60 -13.53 -0.32
CA ILE A 202 25.17 -12.72 0.77
C ILE A 202 24.07 -12.09 1.61
N VAL A 203 22.92 -11.80 0.99
CA VAL A 203 21.78 -11.20 1.69
C VAL A 203 21.26 -12.20 2.71
N GLY A 204 20.95 -13.43 2.27
CA GLY A 204 20.49 -14.50 3.15
C GLY A 204 21.53 -14.85 4.22
N PHE A 205 22.82 -14.99 3.84
CA PHE A 205 23.88 -15.28 4.79
C PHE A 205 24.01 -14.20 5.88
N LEU A 206 24.05 -12.93 5.50
CA LEU A 206 24.13 -11.83 6.47
C LEU A 206 22.85 -11.74 7.31
N ALA A 207 21.68 -11.95 6.72
CA ALA A 207 20.41 -11.91 7.42
C ALA A 207 20.33 -13.00 8.49
N GLU A 208 20.79 -14.22 8.18
CA GLU A 208 20.90 -15.31 9.14
C GLU A 208 21.91 -15.00 10.25
N GLN A 209 23.12 -14.54 9.91
CA GLN A 209 24.15 -14.24 10.89
C GLN A 209 23.72 -13.13 11.85
N PHE A 210 23.25 -12.00 11.33
CA PHE A 210 22.79 -10.88 12.15
C PHE A 210 21.50 -11.20 12.89
N GLY A 211 20.56 -11.90 12.26
CA GLY A 211 19.33 -12.34 12.90
C GLY A 211 19.59 -13.22 14.11
N ASN A 212 20.49 -14.21 13.99
CA ASN A 212 20.94 -15.03 15.11
C ASN A 212 21.62 -14.19 16.20
N ALA A 213 22.59 -13.34 15.82
CA ALA A 213 23.34 -12.53 16.77
C ALA A 213 22.43 -11.59 17.59
N PHE A 214 21.50 -10.88 16.94
CA PHE A 214 20.54 -10.02 17.63
C PHE A 214 19.53 -10.82 18.45
N GLY A 215 19.02 -11.94 17.91
CA GLY A 215 18.09 -12.81 18.62
C GLY A 215 18.67 -13.30 19.95
N PHE A 216 19.89 -13.84 19.93
CA PHE A 216 20.57 -14.32 21.15
C PHE A 216 20.92 -13.19 22.11
N ALA A 217 21.46 -12.07 21.62
CA ALA A 217 21.84 -10.95 22.49
C ALA A 217 20.62 -10.34 23.20
N ILE A 218 19.50 -10.17 22.49
CA ILE A 218 18.27 -9.65 23.08
C ILE A 218 17.68 -10.69 24.05
N GLY A 219 17.66 -11.97 23.67
CA GLY A 219 17.13 -13.05 24.50
C GLY A 219 17.86 -13.18 25.83
N ASP A 220 19.20 -13.17 25.82
CA ASP A 220 20.03 -13.22 27.02
C ASP A 220 19.69 -12.06 27.98
N LYS A 221 19.56 -10.84 27.45
CA LYS A 221 19.24 -9.66 28.28
C LYS A 221 17.82 -9.67 28.82
N LEU A 222 16.87 -10.22 28.07
CA LEU A 222 15.49 -10.38 28.55
C LEU A 222 15.38 -11.41 29.68
N VAL A 223 16.17 -12.49 29.65
CA VAL A 223 16.13 -13.55 30.68
C VAL A 223 16.97 -13.17 31.90
N ASN A 224 18.22 -12.75 31.68
CA ASN A 224 19.19 -12.58 32.75
C ASN A 224 19.20 -11.15 33.33
N GLY A 225 18.68 -10.15 32.59
CA GLY A 225 18.37 -8.82 33.12
C GLY A 225 19.55 -8.09 33.78
N THR A 226 20.75 -8.11 33.19
CA THR A 226 21.97 -7.56 33.81
C THR A 226 22.06 -6.02 33.83
N GLY A 227 21.08 -5.30 33.27
CA GLY A 227 21.05 -3.82 33.22
C GLY A 227 22.21 -3.16 32.47
N THR A 228 23.02 -3.98 31.78
CA THR A 228 24.22 -3.66 31.01
C THR A 228 24.29 -4.58 29.80
#